data_AF-A0A7X5BJG6-F1
#
_entry.id   AF-A0A7X5BJG6-F1
#
_cell.length_a   1.000
_cell.length_b   1.000
_cell.length_c   1.000
_cell.angle_alpha   90.00
_cell.angle_beta   90.00
_cell.angle_gamma   90.00
#
_symmetry.space_group_name_H-M   'P 1'
#
loop_
_entity.id
_entity.type
_entity.pdbx_description
1 polymer ?
#
loop_
_entity_poly.entity_id
_entity_poly.type
_entity_poly.pdbx_seq_one_letter_code
_entity_poly.pdbx_strand_id
1 'polypeptide(L)'
;RYLEQNEYLSKLVAWAFFNGLITESTNLHSVVRCAQLDLDKFYQMVSDLRNTFSLHKRRPTMAALASPCEISQLAMFINFESDPTVQLAGKSLKVDLKTLDIFSFGSQQQCLVGSVDLVYRNSWQEVRTLHFKGETAILDALKTILGKMHQDALPPESVDVFCYSKNLRGVMRNLIYQLLAECIDLRLKPVEQEKRRRFKALRLGKQMYGLFFERRGVSVQRLENSVDFYRSISSNKLKGSPLLMLDREQDYQLPEVVDGFASEGLVQFFFEDTEKGFNIYVLDEANRIEVYHQYNGEKDEMIASVNSFYTSVRDDNKIASKLINFNLPQYYQIIHPEEGESYVVPYRNDSVLYSRPSKAVHGY
;
A
#
# COMPACT_ATOMS: atom_id res chain seq x y z
N ARG A 1 -28.53 -34.28 -5.71
CA ARG A 1 -28.52 -33.02 -4.93
C ARG A 1 -27.08 -32.77 -4.51
N TYR A 2 -26.54 -31.58 -4.77
CA TYR A 2 -25.17 -31.23 -4.37
C TYR A 2 -25.12 -31.03 -2.84
N LEU A 3 -23.99 -31.39 -2.22
CA LEU A 3 -23.77 -31.20 -0.77
C LEU A 3 -23.45 -29.74 -0.43
N GLU A 4 -22.66 -29.07 -1.28
CA GLU A 4 -22.30 -27.65 -1.17
C GLU A 4 -22.13 -27.09 -2.60
N GLN A 5 -22.48 -25.82 -2.80
CA GLN A 5 -22.28 -25.11 -4.07
C GLN A 5 -21.73 -23.71 -3.78
N ASN A 6 -20.70 -23.32 -4.52
CA ASN A 6 -20.14 -21.98 -4.43
C ASN A 6 -19.56 -21.53 -5.77
N GLU A 7 -19.49 -20.23 -5.97
CA GLU A 7 -18.91 -19.62 -7.18
C GLU A 7 -17.38 -19.72 -7.18
N TYR A 8 -16.76 -19.76 -6.00
CA TYR A 8 -15.31 -19.81 -5.84
C TYR A 8 -14.87 -21.22 -5.45
N LEU A 9 -13.90 -21.75 -6.19
CA LEU A 9 -13.36 -23.08 -6.03
C LEU A 9 -12.62 -23.25 -4.70
N SER A 10 -11.86 -22.23 -4.30
CA SER A 10 -11.08 -22.26 -3.05
C SER A 10 -11.94 -22.56 -1.82
N LYS A 11 -13.15 -22.00 -1.77
CA LYS A 11 -14.13 -22.27 -0.72
C LYS A 11 -14.63 -23.72 -0.76
N LEU A 12 -14.91 -24.27 -1.94
CA LEU A 12 -15.36 -25.67 -2.06
C LEU A 12 -14.26 -26.65 -1.65
N VAL A 13 -13.01 -26.41 -2.06
CA VAL A 13 -11.86 -27.24 -1.68
C VAL A 13 -11.66 -27.19 -0.17
N ALA A 14 -11.61 -25.98 0.40
CA ALA A 14 -11.44 -25.81 1.84
C ALA A 14 -12.60 -26.44 2.62
N TRP A 15 -13.85 -26.23 2.21
CA TRP A 15 -15.01 -26.82 2.86
C TRP A 15 -14.96 -28.34 2.84
N ALA A 16 -14.67 -28.96 1.69
CA ALA A 16 -14.56 -30.39 1.57
C ALA A 16 -13.38 -30.96 2.39
N PHE A 17 -12.25 -30.25 2.45
CA PHE A 17 -11.11 -30.61 3.30
C PHE A 17 -11.46 -30.57 4.78
N PHE A 18 -11.99 -29.45 5.30
CA PHE A 18 -12.29 -29.29 6.73
C PHE A 18 -13.45 -30.17 7.22
N ASN A 19 -14.36 -30.57 6.33
CA ASN A 19 -15.41 -31.55 6.64
C ASN A 19 -14.96 -33.01 6.45
N GLY A 20 -13.69 -33.27 6.15
CA GLY A 20 -13.15 -34.63 6.02
C GLY A 20 -13.63 -35.40 4.79
N LEU A 21 -14.17 -34.71 3.78
CA LEU A 21 -14.61 -35.32 2.52
C LEU A 21 -13.45 -35.58 1.55
N ILE A 22 -12.32 -34.86 1.73
CA ILE A 22 -11.10 -35.08 0.96
C ILE A 22 -10.14 -35.94 1.78
N THR A 23 -10.05 -37.22 1.42
CA THR A 23 -9.10 -38.19 1.94
C THR A 23 -8.14 -38.62 0.83
N GLU A 24 -7.20 -39.51 1.15
CA GLU A 24 -6.27 -40.06 0.15
C GLU A 24 -6.97 -40.93 -0.90
N SER A 25 -8.17 -41.45 -0.60
CA SER A 25 -8.99 -42.22 -1.52
C SER A 25 -10.00 -41.36 -2.29
N THR A 26 -10.07 -40.05 -2.04
CA THR A 26 -10.99 -39.17 -2.74
C THR A 26 -10.52 -38.93 -4.18
N ASN A 27 -11.29 -39.44 -5.14
CA ASN A 27 -11.09 -39.15 -6.55
C ASN A 27 -11.78 -37.84 -6.94
N LEU A 28 -11.03 -36.97 -7.60
CA LEU A 28 -11.50 -35.66 -8.00
C LEU A 28 -11.82 -35.67 -9.49
N HIS A 29 -13.01 -35.18 -9.82
CA HIS A 29 -13.46 -35.02 -11.19
C HIS A 29 -13.77 -33.55 -11.42
N SER A 30 -13.15 -32.95 -12.43
CA SER A 30 -13.43 -31.57 -12.82
C SER A 30 -14.06 -31.54 -14.21
N VAL A 31 -15.06 -30.69 -14.37
CA VAL A 31 -15.64 -30.37 -15.69
C VAL A 31 -15.38 -28.89 -15.92
N VAL A 32 -14.19 -28.59 -16.47
CA VAL A 32 -13.75 -27.21 -16.69
C VAL A 32 -14.17 -26.76 -18.09
N ARG A 33 -15.06 -25.77 -18.18
CA ARG A 33 -15.50 -25.22 -19.48
C ARG A 33 -14.65 -24.03 -19.92
N CYS A 34 -14.44 -23.05 -19.03
CA CYS A 34 -13.79 -21.78 -19.35
C CYS A 34 -12.92 -21.27 -18.20
N ALA A 35 -12.01 -22.09 -17.66
CA ALA A 35 -11.07 -21.66 -16.63
C ALA A 35 -9.67 -22.27 -16.84
N GLN A 36 -8.63 -21.58 -16.38
CA GLN A 36 -7.24 -22.07 -16.36
C GLN A 36 -6.99 -22.92 -15.10
N LEU A 37 -7.89 -23.87 -14.89
CA LEU A 37 -7.89 -24.78 -13.75
C LEU A 37 -7.45 -26.16 -14.21
N ASP A 38 -6.44 -26.69 -13.51
CA ASP A 38 -5.90 -28.02 -13.69
C ASP A 38 -6.17 -28.85 -12.42
N LEU A 39 -6.44 -30.14 -12.59
CA LEU A 39 -6.60 -31.08 -11.46
C LEU A 39 -5.34 -31.10 -10.58
N ASP A 40 -4.16 -30.91 -11.17
CA ASP A 40 -2.91 -30.82 -10.43
C ASP A 40 -2.89 -29.63 -9.45
N LYS A 41 -3.44 -28.48 -9.84
CA LYS A 41 -3.58 -27.33 -8.93
C LYS A 41 -4.48 -27.69 -7.74
N PHE A 42 -5.53 -28.48 -7.97
CA PHE A 42 -6.44 -28.90 -6.91
C PHE A 42 -5.73 -29.83 -5.92
N TYR A 43 -5.07 -30.88 -6.39
CA TYR A 43 -4.31 -31.78 -5.52
C TYR A 43 -3.24 -31.03 -4.74
N GLN A 44 -2.59 -30.07 -5.40
CA GLN A 44 -1.63 -29.20 -4.73
C GLN A 44 -2.27 -28.35 -3.64
N MET A 45 -3.42 -27.71 -3.89
CA MET A 45 -4.14 -26.94 -2.87
C MET A 45 -4.57 -27.81 -1.68
N VAL A 46 -5.01 -29.04 -1.91
CA VAL A 46 -5.34 -29.99 -0.84
C VAL A 46 -4.09 -30.32 -0.02
N SER A 47 -2.94 -30.55 -0.67
CA SER A 47 -1.68 -30.79 0.01
C SER A 47 -1.24 -29.58 0.83
N ASP A 48 -1.36 -28.38 0.29
CA ASP A 48 -0.99 -27.13 0.95
C ASP A 48 -1.91 -26.89 2.17
N LEU A 49 -3.22 -27.12 2.03
CA LEU A 49 -4.17 -27.07 3.16
C LEU A 49 -3.84 -28.09 4.25
N ARG A 50 -3.44 -29.32 3.87
CA ARG A 50 -3.03 -30.36 4.82
C ARG A 50 -1.76 -29.99 5.59
N ASN A 51 -0.82 -29.31 4.92
CA ASN A 51 0.43 -28.89 5.51
C ASN A 51 0.26 -27.67 6.44
N THR A 52 -0.63 -26.74 6.10
CA THR A 52 -0.87 -25.53 6.92
C THR A 52 -1.86 -25.78 8.06
N PHE A 53 -2.94 -26.52 7.82
CA PHE A 53 -4.04 -26.65 8.78
C PHE A 53 -4.18 -28.08 9.31
N SER A 54 -4.13 -28.21 10.63
CA SER A 54 -4.50 -29.47 11.27
C SER A 54 -6.03 -29.63 11.30
N LEU A 55 -6.52 -30.78 10.82
CA LEU A 55 -7.93 -31.17 10.91
C LEU A 55 -8.38 -31.39 12.37
N HIS A 56 -7.48 -31.83 13.24
CA HIS A 56 -7.77 -32.23 14.62
C HIS A 56 -7.20 -31.24 15.65
N LYS A 57 -7.61 -29.97 15.64
CA LYS A 57 -7.25 -29.05 16.74
C LYS A 57 -8.28 -29.10 17.89
N ARG A 58 -7.80 -28.83 19.10
CA ARG A 58 -8.60 -28.77 20.34
C ARG A 58 -9.75 -27.76 20.21
N ARG A 59 -10.88 -28.08 20.84
CA ARG A 59 -11.99 -27.13 21.05
C ARG A 59 -11.45 -25.82 21.65
N PRO A 60 -11.97 -24.66 21.25
CA PRO A 60 -11.53 -23.38 21.81
C PRO A 60 -11.73 -23.38 23.32
N THR A 61 -10.80 -22.76 24.05
CA THR A 61 -10.92 -22.60 25.50
C THR A 61 -11.99 -21.55 25.82
N MET A 62 -12.58 -21.61 27.01
CA MET A 62 -13.52 -20.57 27.45
C MET A 62 -12.89 -19.17 27.45
N ALA A 63 -11.59 -19.09 27.76
CA ALA A 63 -10.83 -17.85 27.68
C ALA A 63 -10.75 -17.30 26.25
N ALA A 64 -10.52 -18.15 25.25
CA ALA A 64 -10.48 -17.75 23.84
C ALA A 64 -11.84 -17.30 23.31
N LEU A 65 -12.94 -17.91 23.79
CA LEU A 65 -14.30 -17.47 23.45
C LEU A 65 -14.68 -16.16 24.15
N ALA A 66 -14.05 -15.84 25.29
CA ALA A 66 -14.24 -14.58 25.99
C ALA A 66 -13.36 -13.44 25.44
N SER A 67 -12.39 -13.74 24.57
CA SER A 67 -11.52 -12.76 23.92
C SER A 67 -11.98 -12.43 22.49
N PRO A 68 -11.51 -11.31 21.90
CA PRO A 68 -11.74 -11.01 20.50
C PRO A 68 -11.31 -12.16 19.57
N CYS A 69 -11.98 -12.20 18.42
CA CYS A 69 -11.76 -13.19 17.38
C CYS A 69 -10.51 -12.83 16.57
N GLU A 70 -9.36 -13.37 16.96
CA GLU A 70 -8.05 -13.10 16.35
C GLU A 70 -7.69 -14.17 15.32
N ILE A 71 -6.95 -13.81 14.27
CA ILE A 71 -6.50 -14.75 13.24
C ILE A 71 -5.31 -15.56 13.79
N SER A 72 -5.46 -16.87 13.92
CA SER A 72 -4.41 -17.76 14.43
C SER A 72 -3.55 -18.36 13.32
N GLN A 73 -4.16 -18.76 12.20
CA GLN A 73 -3.46 -19.32 11.05
C GLN A 73 -4.00 -18.69 9.76
N LEU A 74 -3.11 -18.29 8.86
CA LEU A 74 -3.46 -17.66 7.59
C LEU A 74 -2.74 -18.38 6.44
N ALA A 75 -3.51 -18.78 5.43
CA ALA A 75 -3.00 -19.24 4.14
C ALA A 75 -3.53 -18.33 3.04
N MET A 76 -2.62 -17.83 2.19
CA MET A 76 -2.94 -17.02 1.02
C MET A 76 -2.54 -17.78 -0.25
N PHE A 77 -3.50 -17.99 -1.15
CA PHE A 77 -3.32 -18.72 -2.41
C PHE A 77 -3.40 -17.74 -3.57
N ILE A 78 -2.30 -17.59 -4.30
CA ILE A 78 -2.14 -16.63 -5.38
C ILE A 78 -2.35 -17.31 -6.73
N ASN A 79 -3.17 -16.70 -7.59
CA ASN A 79 -3.46 -17.14 -8.95
C ASN A 79 -3.98 -18.57 -9.07
N PHE A 80 -4.74 -19.01 -8.06
CA PHE A 80 -5.35 -20.34 -8.06
C PHE A 80 -6.37 -20.48 -9.20
N GLU A 81 -7.30 -19.52 -9.32
CA GLU A 81 -8.34 -19.53 -10.36
C GLU A 81 -7.97 -18.76 -11.62
N SER A 82 -7.24 -17.65 -11.48
CA SER A 82 -6.89 -16.76 -12.59
C SER A 82 -5.40 -16.46 -12.58
N ASP A 83 -4.69 -16.94 -13.60
CA ASP A 83 -3.24 -16.79 -13.71
C ASP A 83 -2.86 -15.94 -14.95
N PRO A 84 -2.62 -14.63 -14.77
CA PRO A 84 -2.16 -13.75 -15.84
C PRO A 84 -0.82 -14.19 -16.44
N THR A 85 0.00 -14.93 -15.69
CA THR A 85 1.34 -15.32 -16.12
C THR A 85 1.34 -16.34 -17.26
N VAL A 86 0.21 -17.00 -17.55
CA VAL A 86 0.07 -17.91 -18.69
C VAL A 86 0.28 -17.19 -20.02
N GLN A 87 -0.07 -15.92 -20.10
CA GLN A 87 0.06 -15.11 -21.31
C GLN A 87 1.48 -14.61 -21.55
N LEU A 88 2.39 -14.80 -20.58
CA LEU A 88 3.80 -14.43 -20.72
C LEU A 88 4.49 -15.39 -21.70
N ALA A 89 4.61 -14.96 -22.96
CA ALA A 89 5.36 -15.68 -23.99
C ALA A 89 6.88 -15.57 -23.75
N GLY A 90 7.65 -16.57 -24.19
CA GLY A 90 9.04 -16.79 -23.79
C GLY A 90 10.04 -15.63 -23.94
N LYS A 91 9.81 -14.66 -24.85
CA LYS A 91 10.67 -13.45 -24.95
C LYS A 91 10.47 -12.48 -23.77
N SER A 92 9.30 -12.48 -23.15
CA SER A 92 8.95 -11.66 -21.97
C SER A 92 9.53 -12.20 -20.66
N LEU A 93 10.20 -13.36 -20.67
CA LEU A 93 10.83 -13.98 -19.49
C LEU A 93 12.34 -13.71 -19.39
N LYS A 94 12.95 -13.02 -20.36
CA LYS A 94 14.33 -12.51 -20.24
C LYS A 94 14.36 -11.23 -19.39
N VAL A 95 13.77 -11.29 -18.20
CA VAL A 95 13.71 -10.16 -17.26
C VAL A 95 14.72 -10.42 -16.16
N ASP A 96 15.48 -9.39 -15.82
CA ASP A 96 16.37 -9.45 -14.66
C ASP A 96 15.51 -9.62 -13.40
N LEU A 97 15.73 -10.72 -12.68
CA LEU A 97 14.96 -11.07 -11.49
C LEU A 97 15.12 -10.03 -10.37
N LYS A 98 16.17 -9.20 -10.40
CA LYS A 98 16.42 -8.15 -9.42
C LYS A 98 15.56 -6.89 -9.61
N THR A 99 15.09 -6.62 -10.82
CA THR A 99 14.27 -5.44 -11.16
C THR A 99 12.83 -5.81 -11.52
N LEU A 100 12.44 -7.06 -11.26
CA LEU A 100 11.14 -7.60 -11.62
C LEU A 100 10.05 -7.11 -10.65
N ASP A 101 9.19 -6.21 -11.12
CA ASP A 101 7.95 -5.86 -10.43
C ASP A 101 6.78 -6.75 -10.90
N ILE A 102 6.29 -7.61 -10.02
CA ILE A 102 5.16 -8.51 -10.30
C ILE A 102 3.81 -7.77 -10.30
N PHE A 103 3.75 -6.59 -9.69
CA PHE A 103 2.54 -5.79 -9.61
C PHE A 103 2.41 -4.82 -10.79
N SER A 104 3.51 -4.49 -11.46
CA SER A 104 3.58 -3.58 -12.61
C SER A 104 4.49 -4.14 -13.72
N PHE A 105 4.16 -5.33 -14.21
CA PHE A 105 5.07 -6.11 -15.05
C PHE A 105 5.12 -5.64 -16.50
N GLY A 106 6.35 -5.45 -17.00
CA GLY A 106 6.66 -5.19 -18.40
C GLY A 106 6.22 -3.81 -18.90
N SER A 107 6.35 -3.58 -20.21
CA SER A 107 5.99 -2.29 -20.83
C SER A 107 4.50 -1.98 -20.76
N GLN A 108 3.65 -3.00 -20.65
CA GLN A 108 2.21 -2.83 -20.48
C GLN A 108 1.81 -2.50 -19.03
N GLN A 109 2.74 -2.60 -18.07
CA GLN A 109 2.52 -2.35 -16.65
C GLN A 109 1.30 -3.16 -16.14
N GLN A 110 1.34 -4.48 -16.33
CA GLN A 110 0.24 -5.37 -15.95
C GLN A 110 0.50 -6.00 -14.58
N CYS A 111 -0.54 -6.08 -13.75
CA CYS A 111 -0.47 -6.84 -12.51
C CYS A 111 -0.50 -8.34 -12.82
N LEU A 112 0.52 -9.07 -12.38
CA LEU A 112 0.59 -10.53 -12.57
C LEU A 112 -0.23 -11.30 -11.53
N VAL A 113 -0.84 -10.62 -10.55
CA VAL A 113 -1.75 -11.22 -9.57
C VAL A 113 -3.18 -11.08 -10.09
N GLY A 114 -3.76 -12.18 -10.59
CA GLY A 114 -5.12 -12.21 -11.15
C GLY A 114 -6.19 -12.65 -10.16
N SER A 115 -5.84 -13.52 -9.20
CA SER A 115 -6.73 -13.91 -8.11
C SER A 115 -5.97 -14.11 -6.80
N VAL A 116 -6.64 -13.82 -5.69
CA VAL A 116 -6.15 -14.07 -4.33
C VAL A 116 -7.24 -14.74 -3.53
N ASP A 117 -6.95 -15.93 -3.01
CA ASP A 117 -7.83 -16.64 -2.10
C ASP A 117 -7.19 -16.65 -0.71
N LEU A 118 -7.98 -16.35 0.32
CA LEU A 118 -7.55 -16.44 1.71
C LEU A 118 -8.32 -17.56 2.39
N VAL A 119 -7.60 -18.43 3.08
CA VAL A 119 -8.16 -19.37 4.05
C VAL A 119 -7.51 -19.04 5.38
N TYR A 120 -8.32 -18.74 6.39
CA TYR A 120 -7.78 -18.48 7.72
C TYR A 120 -8.61 -19.16 8.80
N ARG A 121 -7.94 -19.47 9.90
CA ARG A 121 -8.54 -19.96 11.13
C ARG A 121 -8.38 -18.90 12.21
N ASN A 122 -9.41 -18.72 13.03
CA ASN A 122 -9.38 -17.78 14.14
C ASN A 122 -9.19 -18.46 15.51
N SER A 123 -9.10 -17.66 16.58
CA SER A 123 -8.99 -18.11 17.97
C SER A 123 -10.20 -18.94 18.44
N TRP A 124 -11.35 -18.80 17.79
CA TRP A 124 -12.56 -19.59 18.04
C TRP A 124 -12.61 -20.90 17.24
N GLN A 125 -11.54 -21.21 16.49
CA GLN A 125 -11.42 -22.36 15.58
C GLN A 125 -12.40 -22.35 14.39
N GLU A 126 -13.01 -21.21 14.09
CA GLU A 126 -13.76 -21.08 12.85
C GLU A 126 -12.80 -20.95 11.67
N VAL A 127 -13.12 -21.62 10.58
CA VAL A 127 -12.44 -21.45 9.30
C VAL A 127 -13.25 -20.50 8.44
N ARG A 128 -12.57 -19.53 7.85
CA ARG A 128 -13.16 -18.56 6.91
C ARG A 128 -12.38 -18.60 5.61
N THR A 129 -13.12 -18.44 4.52
CA THR A 129 -12.57 -18.33 3.17
C THR A 129 -13.01 -17.03 2.52
N LEU A 130 -12.11 -16.39 1.78
CA LEU A 130 -12.35 -15.16 1.05
C LEU A 130 -11.72 -15.30 -0.33
N HIS A 131 -12.36 -14.73 -1.35
CA HIS A 131 -11.88 -14.73 -2.72
C HIS A 131 -11.88 -13.31 -3.28
N PHE A 132 -10.79 -12.96 -3.96
CA PHE A 132 -10.60 -11.67 -4.62
C PHE A 132 -10.10 -11.90 -6.04
N LYS A 133 -10.62 -11.12 -6.99
CA LYS A 133 -10.28 -11.22 -8.41
C LYS A 133 -10.12 -9.84 -9.02
N GLY A 134 -9.25 -9.76 -10.04
CA GLY A 134 -9.01 -8.55 -10.80
C GLY A 134 -7.69 -7.88 -10.43
N GLU A 135 -7.40 -6.74 -11.06
CA GLU A 135 -6.11 -6.07 -10.95
C GLU A 135 -5.80 -5.58 -9.52
N THR A 136 -6.83 -5.29 -8.71
CA THR A 136 -6.70 -4.84 -7.32
C THR A 136 -6.82 -5.98 -6.29
N ALA A 137 -6.90 -7.24 -6.71
CA ALA A 137 -7.19 -8.37 -5.84
C ALA A 137 -6.26 -8.46 -4.62
N ILE A 138 -4.97 -8.18 -4.80
CA ILE A 138 -4.00 -8.18 -3.70
C ILE A 138 -4.24 -7.06 -2.69
N LEU A 139 -4.61 -5.86 -3.14
CA LEU A 139 -4.93 -4.74 -2.24
C LEU A 139 -6.20 -5.03 -1.44
N ASP A 140 -7.24 -5.54 -2.11
CA ASP A 140 -8.50 -5.86 -1.47
C ASP A 140 -8.33 -6.99 -0.45
N ALA A 141 -7.51 -7.99 -0.77
CA ALA A 141 -7.12 -9.05 0.15
C ALA A 141 -6.36 -8.52 1.38
N LEU A 142 -5.33 -7.70 1.16
CA LEU A 142 -4.53 -7.08 2.24
C LEU A 142 -5.42 -6.21 3.13
N LYS A 143 -6.21 -5.30 2.55
CA LYS A 143 -7.15 -4.45 3.29
C LYS A 143 -8.09 -5.28 4.17
N THR A 144 -8.66 -6.35 3.59
CA THR A 144 -9.63 -7.19 4.28
C THR A 144 -9.00 -7.97 5.43
N ILE A 145 -7.82 -8.58 5.22
CA ILE A 145 -7.18 -9.40 6.26
C ILE A 145 -6.58 -8.53 7.37
N LEU A 146 -5.92 -7.42 7.03
CA LEU A 146 -5.32 -6.50 7.99
C LEU A 146 -6.38 -5.73 8.78
N GLY A 147 -7.56 -5.50 8.18
CA GLY A 147 -8.73 -4.94 8.87
C GLY A 147 -9.31 -5.87 9.94
N LYS A 148 -9.02 -7.18 9.88
CA LYS A 148 -9.42 -8.17 10.89
C LYS A 148 -8.41 -8.35 12.02
N MET A 149 -7.23 -7.75 11.89
CA MET A 149 -6.23 -7.71 12.96
C MET A 149 -6.40 -6.41 13.74
N HIS A 150 -6.25 -6.44 15.07
CA HIS A 150 -6.23 -5.24 15.90
C HIS A 150 -4.79 -4.81 16.22
N GLN A 151 -4.63 -3.56 16.64
CA GLN A 151 -3.36 -3.11 17.23
C GLN A 151 -3.11 -3.92 18.50
N ASP A 152 -1.84 -4.24 18.75
CA ASP A 152 -1.41 -5.01 19.93
C ASP A 152 -1.94 -6.46 19.98
N ALA A 153 -2.55 -6.95 18.88
CA ALA A 153 -2.88 -8.37 18.74
C ALA A 153 -1.60 -9.20 18.63
N LEU A 154 -1.69 -10.47 19.02
CA LEU A 154 -0.62 -11.41 18.72
C LEU A 154 -0.55 -11.62 17.20
N PRO A 155 0.66 -11.70 16.63
CA PRO A 155 0.79 -12.11 15.24
C PRO A 155 0.24 -13.53 15.05
N PRO A 156 -0.30 -13.86 13.87
CA PRO A 156 -0.73 -15.23 13.59
C PRO A 156 0.41 -16.24 13.85
N GLU A 157 0.07 -17.40 14.41
CA GLU A 157 1.02 -18.50 14.67
C GLU A 157 1.71 -18.96 13.38
N SER A 158 0.96 -18.95 12.27
CA SER A 158 1.44 -19.34 10.95
C SER A 158 0.84 -18.45 9.87
N VAL A 159 1.70 -17.98 8.95
CA VAL A 159 1.31 -17.27 7.74
C VAL A 159 1.98 -17.97 6.56
N ASP A 160 1.21 -18.62 5.71
CA ASP A 160 1.70 -19.32 4.53
C ASP A 160 1.21 -18.64 3.25
N VAL A 161 2.09 -18.49 2.27
CA VAL A 161 1.75 -17.98 0.94
C VAL A 161 2.08 -19.05 -0.09
N PHE A 162 1.08 -19.42 -0.88
CA PHE A 162 1.17 -20.36 -1.99
C PHE A 162 0.88 -19.64 -3.29
N CYS A 163 1.58 -20.01 -4.36
CA CYS A 163 1.39 -19.42 -5.68
C CYS A 163 1.14 -20.52 -6.69
N TYR A 164 0.15 -20.39 -7.56
CA TYR A 164 -0.26 -21.37 -8.58
C TYR A 164 -0.03 -20.85 -10.00
N SER A 165 0.75 -19.77 -10.13
CA SER A 165 1.19 -19.24 -11.41
C SER A 165 2.06 -20.23 -12.17
N LYS A 166 1.84 -20.33 -13.48
CA LYS A 166 2.64 -21.12 -14.41
C LYS A 166 4.07 -20.59 -14.50
N ASN A 167 4.22 -19.26 -14.55
CA ASN A 167 5.51 -18.59 -14.62
C ASN A 167 5.77 -17.76 -13.35
N LEU A 168 7.05 -17.52 -13.03
CA LEU A 168 7.48 -16.68 -11.89
C LEU A 168 6.97 -17.12 -10.51
N ARG A 169 6.51 -18.38 -10.39
CA ARG A 169 5.87 -18.94 -9.19
C ARG A 169 6.62 -18.65 -7.89
N GLY A 170 7.91 -18.99 -7.84
CA GLY A 170 8.73 -18.83 -6.64
C GLY A 170 8.98 -17.37 -6.28
N VAL A 171 9.19 -16.51 -7.28
CA VAL A 171 9.41 -15.07 -7.09
C VAL A 171 8.14 -14.41 -6.55
N MET A 172 7.00 -14.66 -7.21
CA MET A 172 5.71 -14.12 -6.77
C MET A 172 5.37 -14.52 -5.34
N ARG A 173 5.56 -15.81 -5.02
CA ARG A 173 5.34 -16.31 -3.65
C ARG A 173 6.16 -15.54 -2.62
N ASN A 174 7.46 -15.38 -2.87
CA ASN A 174 8.37 -14.75 -1.92
C ASN A 174 8.09 -13.25 -1.76
N LEU A 175 7.85 -12.53 -2.86
CA LEU A 175 7.53 -11.09 -2.81
C LEU A 175 6.21 -10.82 -2.08
N ILE A 176 5.18 -11.62 -2.36
CA ILE A 176 3.88 -11.48 -1.69
C ILE A 176 3.98 -11.84 -0.21
N TYR A 177 4.75 -12.87 0.14
CA TYR A 177 5.04 -13.20 1.54
C TYR A 177 5.72 -12.04 2.28
N GLN A 178 6.75 -11.44 1.67
CA GLN A 178 7.43 -10.27 2.25
C GLN A 178 6.49 -9.08 2.43
N LEU A 179 5.68 -8.76 1.40
CA LEU A 179 4.68 -7.70 1.48
C LEU A 179 3.67 -7.95 2.60
N LEU A 180 3.14 -9.17 2.69
CA LEU A 180 2.17 -9.55 3.71
C LEU A 180 2.78 -9.45 5.11
N ALA A 181 3.99 -9.97 5.31
CA ALA A 181 4.70 -9.92 6.59
C ALA A 181 4.97 -8.48 7.02
N GLU A 182 5.44 -7.62 6.10
CA GLU A 182 5.65 -6.19 6.36
C GLU A 182 4.34 -5.49 6.73
N CYS A 183 3.25 -5.74 6.00
CA CYS A 183 1.95 -5.15 6.32
C CYS A 183 1.40 -5.64 7.67
N ILE A 184 1.58 -6.91 8.03
CA ILE A 184 1.17 -7.43 9.34
C ILE A 184 1.97 -6.73 10.45
N ASP A 185 3.29 -6.60 10.29
CA ASP A 185 4.14 -5.90 11.26
C ASP A 185 3.74 -4.42 11.43
N LEU A 186 3.49 -3.72 10.31
CA LEU A 186 2.96 -2.36 10.32
C LEU A 186 1.57 -2.26 10.97
N ARG A 187 0.74 -3.30 10.89
CA ARG A 187 -0.60 -3.31 11.48
C ARG A 187 -0.59 -3.53 12.99
N LEU A 188 0.29 -4.40 13.47
CA LEU A 188 0.29 -4.92 14.85
C LEU A 188 1.08 -4.05 15.83
N LYS A 189 2.16 -3.39 15.39
CA LYS A 189 2.99 -2.57 16.30
C LYS A 189 2.15 -1.55 17.10
N PRO A 190 2.46 -1.25 18.37
CA PRO A 190 1.78 -0.20 19.14
C PRO A 190 2.05 1.18 18.54
N VAL A 191 1.04 2.04 18.44
CA VAL A 191 1.22 3.41 17.92
C VAL A 191 2.02 4.21 18.94
N GLU A 192 3.32 4.42 18.67
CA GLU A 192 4.12 5.40 19.41
C GLU A 192 3.52 6.79 19.18
N GLN A 193 3.22 7.52 20.27
CA GLN A 193 2.49 8.80 20.22
C GLN A 193 3.21 9.89 19.39
N GLU A 194 4.50 9.71 19.08
CA GLU A 194 5.35 10.71 18.41
C GLU A 194 5.70 10.35 16.96
N LYS A 195 5.36 9.15 16.46
CA LYS A 195 5.72 8.74 15.09
C LYS A 195 4.49 8.49 14.22
N ARG A 196 4.41 9.32 13.15
CA ARG A 196 3.81 9.16 11.81
C ARG A 196 2.64 8.18 11.63
N ARG A 197 1.68 8.58 10.79
CA ARG A 197 0.73 7.64 10.18
C ARG A 197 1.49 6.53 9.47
N ARG A 198 1.26 5.28 9.89
CA ARG A 198 1.85 4.11 9.25
C ARG A 198 1.24 3.94 7.88
N PHE A 199 2.12 3.85 6.89
CA PHE A 199 1.76 3.94 5.50
C PHE A 199 2.62 2.97 4.68
N LYS A 200 2.01 2.36 3.67
CA LYS A 200 2.71 1.58 2.65
C LYS A 200 2.21 1.99 1.28
N ALA A 201 3.11 2.47 0.42
CA ALA A 201 2.84 2.68 -0.99
C ALA A 201 2.99 1.35 -1.74
N LEU A 202 2.05 1.06 -2.64
CA LEU A 202 2.10 -0.07 -3.55
C LEU A 202 1.69 0.38 -4.96
N ARG A 203 2.53 0.13 -5.95
CA ARG A 203 2.16 0.31 -7.35
C ARG A 203 1.44 -0.95 -7.83
N LEU A 204 0.25 -0.80 -8.39
CA LEU A 204 -0.43 -1.85 -9.14
C LEU A 204 -0.69 -1.37 -10.56
N GLY A 205 -0.02 -2.00 -11.51
CA GLY A 205 0.01 -1.57 -12.90
C GLY A 205 0.46 -0.12 -13.02
N LYS A 206 -0.39 0.74 -13.59
CA LYS A 206 -0.08 2.17 -13.77
C LYS A 206 -0.45 3.04 -12.57
N GLN A 207 -1.12 2.48 -11.57
CA GLN A 207 -1.71 3.25 -10.48
C GLN A 207 -0.94 3.04 -9.18
N MET A 208 -0.63 4.14 -8.50
CA MET A 208 -0.12 4.10 -7.13
C MET A 208 -1.28 4.05 -6.13
N TYR A 209 -1.14 3.17 -5.14
CA TYR A 209 -2.07 3.02 -4.03
C TYR A 209 -1.33 3.19 -2.70
N GLY A 210 -2.01 3.79 -1.73
CA GLY A 210 -1.56 3.93 -0.35
C GLY A 210 -2.39 3.07 0.58
N LEU A 211 -1.75 2.19 1.36
CA LEU A 211 -2.36 1.52 2.50
C LEU A 211 -2.05 2.31 3.77
N PHE A 212 -3.09 2.77 4.47
CA PHE A 212 -2.98 3.52 5.72
C PHE A 212 -3.41 2.62 6.87
N PHE A 213 -2.53 2.44 7.84
CA PHE A 213 -2.76 1.59 9.00
C PHE A 213 -3.25 2.48 10.15
N GLU A 214 -4.57 2.53 10.29
CA GLU A 214 -5.27 3.32 11.30
C GLU A 214 -5.56 2.47 12.55
N ARG A 215 -5.98 3.13 13.64
CA ARG A 215 -6.34 2.42 14.89
C ARG A 215 -7.42 1.36 14.68
N ARG A 216 -8.44 1.68 13.89
CA ARG A 216 -9.63 0.84 13.68
C ARG A 216 -9.56 -0.06 12.44
N GLY A 217 -8.50 0.00 11.65
CA GLY A 217 -8.39 -0.83 10.44
C GLY A 217 -7.40 -0.29 9.43
N VAL A 218 -7.49 -0.81 8.21
CA VAL A 218 -6.65 -0.39 7.08
C VAL A 218 -7.52 0.27 6.02
N SER A 219 -7.16 1.48 5.59
CA SER A 219 -7.78 2.17 4.47
C SER A 219 -6.87 2.14 3.25
N VAL A 220 -7.46 2.13 2.05
CA VAL A 220 -6.75 2.11 0.77
C VAL A 220 -7.18 3.33 -0.02
N GLN A 221 -6.22 4.13 -0.50
CA GLN A 221 -6.49 5.32 -1.32
C GLN A 221 -5.63 5.29 -2.58
N ARG A 222 -6.17 5.82 -3.68
CA ARG A 222 -5.39 6.06 -4.90
C ARG A 222 -4.56 7.32 -4.72
N LEU A 223 -3.32 7.27 -5.16
CA LEU A 223 -2.38 8.38 -5.12
C LEU A 223 -2.18 8.87 -6.55
N GLU A 224 -2.86 9.97 -6.92
CA GLU A 224 -2.86 10.48 -8.30
C GLU A 224 -1.73 11.48 -8.55
N ASN A 225 -1.30 12.23 -7.53
CA ASN A 225 -0.19 13.18 -7.58
C ASN A 225 0.53 13.27 -6.21
N SER A 226 1.64 14.01 -6.15
CA SER A 226 2.43 14.16 -4.92
C SER A 226 1.73 14.95 -3.81
N VAL A 227 0.79 15.81 -4.20
CA VAL A 227 0.01 16.62 -3.27
C VAL A 227 -0.98 15.71 -2.54
N ASP A 228 -1.68 14.83 -3.26
CA ASP A 228 -2.54 13.79 -2.71
C ASP A 228 -1.77 12.80 -1.84
N PHE A 229 -0.54 12.45 -2.26
CA PHE A 229 0.37 11.67 -1.43
C PHE A 229 0.63 12.36 -0.09
N TYR A 230 1.10 13.61 -0.10
CA TYR A 230 1.40 14.35 1.11
C TYR A 230 0.16 14.54 2.01
N ARG A 231 -0.96 14.94 1.41
CA ARG A 231 -2.27 15.08 2.06
C ARG A 231 -2.72 13.84 2.82
N SER A 232 -2.38 12.66 2.30
CA SER A 232 -2.82 11.39 2.87
C SER A 232 -1.97 10.98 4.08
N ILE A 233 -0.66 11.24 4.05
CA ILE A 233 0.29 10.88 5.11
C ILE A 233 0.42 11.95 6.22
N SER A 234 0.00 13.20 5.97
CA SER A 234 0.09 14.27 6.98
C SER A 234 -0.84 14.03 8.19
N SER A 235 -0.31 14.23 9.39
CA SER A 235 -0.95 13.88 10.68
C SER A 235 -2.09 14.85 11.10
N ASN A 236 -2.24 16.00 10.43
CA ASN A 236 -3.18 17.06 10.81
C ASN A 236 -4.67 16.75 10.65
N LYS A 237 -5.02 15.61 10.04
CA LYS A 237 -6.43 15.22 9.88
C LYS A 237 -7.11 14.66 11.15
N LEU A 238 -6.45 14.60 12.31
CA LEU A 238 -6.97 13.89 13.50
C LEU A 238 -7.24 14.73 14.74
N LYS A 239 -7.10 16.06 14.71
CA LYS A 239 -7.68 16.92 15.77
C LYS A 239 -8.98 17.56 15.29
N GLY A 240 -10.01 16.71 15.17
CA GLY A 240 -11.42 17.06 15.39
C GLY A 240 -12.05 18.16 14.52
N SER A 241 -12.37 17.85 13.27
CA SER A 241 -13.58 18.33 12.57
C SER A 241 -13.59 17.74 11.16
N PRO A 242 -14.75 17.65 10.47
CA PRO A 242 -14.75 17.53 9.02
C PRO A 242 -13.90 18.69 8.50
N LEU A 243 -13.03 18.45 7.53
CA LEU A 243 -12.46 19.53 6.75
C LEU A 243 -13.61 20.20 5.98
N LEU A 244 -14.33 21.07 6.66
CA LEU A 244 -14.75 22.31 6.07
C LEU A 244 -13.45 22.91 5.45
N MET A 245 -13.29 23.18 4.16
CA MET A 245 -14.27 23.74 3.23
C MET A 245 -15.21 24.62 4.05
N LEU A 246 -14.70 25.76 4.54
CA LEU A 246 -15.22 26.74 5.53
C LEU A 246 -14.37 26.74 6.84
N ASP A 247 -13.35 27.58 6.98
CA ASP A 247 -13.54 29.02 6.98
C ASP A 247 -12.69 29.70 5.92
N ARG A 248 -13.39 30.25 4.92
CA ARG A 248 -12.90 31.34 4.07
C ARG A 248 -12.77 32.67 4.84
N GLU A 249 -12.78 32.65 6.17
CA GLU A 249 -12.92 33.86 7.01
C GLU A 249 -11.84 34.03 8.10
N GLN A 250 -10.83 33.15 8.14
CA GLN A 250 -9.52 33.58 8.65
C GLN A 250 -8.61 33.68 7.44
N ASP A 251 -8.44 34.90 6.93
CA ASP A 251 -7.44 35.30 5.96
C ASP A 251 -6.03 35.00 6.52
N TYR A 252 -5.65 33.73 6.58
CA TYR A 252 -4.24 33.36 6.65
C TYR A 252 -3.69 33.53 5.24
N GLN A 253 -3.23 34.75 4.98
CA GLN A 253 -2.61 35.11 3.73
C GLN A 253 -1.38 34.23 3.51
N LEU A 254 -1.29 33.64 2.32
CA LEU A 254 -0.05 33.08 1.83
C LEU A 254 1.04 34.15 2.02
N PRO A 255 2.20 33.82 2.61
CA PRO A 255 3.28 34.78 2.69
C PRO A 255 3.58 35.27 1.26
N GLU A 256 3.55 36.60 1.02
CA GLU A 256 3.75 37.19 -0.33
C GLU A 256 5.03 36.69 -1.02
N VAL A 257 6.00 36.28 -0.21
CA VAL A 257 7.28 35.70 -0.63
C VAL A 257 7.12 34.40 -1.43
N VAL A 258 6.06 33.61 -1.17
CA VAL A 258 5.79 32.36 -1.88
C VAL A 258 5.32 32.64 -3.31
N ASP A 259 4.45 33.64 -3.51
CA ASP A 259 3.99 34.07 -4.83
C ASP A 259 5.15 34.56 -5.70
N GLY A 260 6.13 35.26 -5.10
CA GLY A 260 7.34 35.70 -5.80
C GLY A 260 8.30 34.58 -6.22
N PHE A 261 8.14 33.37 -5.68
CA PHE A 261 8.97 32.19 -5.97
C PHE A 261 8.21 31.06 -6.70
N ALA A 262 6.90 31.21 -6.87
CA ALA A 262 6.04 30.25 -7.54
C ALA A 262 6.46 30.10 -9.01
N SER A 263 6.69 28.86 -9.44
CA SER A 263 7.17 28.53 -10.78
C SER A 263 6.25 27.50 -11.40
N GLU A 264 5.53 27.93 -12.44
CA GLU A 264 4.62 27.05 -13.19
C GLU A 264 5.40 25.85 -13.79
N GLY A 265 4.80 24.66 -13.75
CA GLY A 265 5.43 23.41 -14.20
C GLY A 265 6.36 22.74 -13.19
N LEU A 266 6.43 23.25 -11.95
CA LEU A 266 7.16 22.64 -10.84
C LEU A 266 6.22 22.36 -9.66
N VAL A 267 6.43 21.23 -8.99
CA VAL A 267 5.89 21.05 -7.65
C VAL A 267 6.88 21.63 -6.65
N GLN A 268 6.43 22.58 -5.83
CA GLN A 268 7.28 23.29 -4.88
C GLN A 268 6.71 23.17 -3.46
N PHE A 269 7.58 22.83 -2.51
CA PHE A 269 7.26 22.73 -1.10
C PHE A 269 7.98 23.84 -0.34
N PHE A 270 7.24 24.64 0.42
CA PHE A 270 7.76 25.71 1.26
C PHE A 270 7.49 25.38 2.72
N PHE A 271 8.55 25.34 3.52
CA PHE A 271 8.49 25.08 4.96
C PHE A 271 8.60 26.40 5.72
N GLU A 272 7.74 26.62 6.69
CA GLU A 272 7.77 27.78 7.59
C GLU A 272 7.79 27.30 9.04
N ASP A 273 8.86 27.59 9.77
CA ASP A 273 8.98 27.17 11.16
C ASP A 273 8.07 27.99 12.09
N THR A 274 7.45 27.30 13.05
CA THR A 274 6.57 27.87 14.06
C THR A 274 6.97 27.36 15.45
N GLU A 275 6.54 28.01 16.52
CA GLU A 275 6.84 27.57 17.89
C GLU A 275 6.38 26.15 18.22
N LYS A 276 5.37 25.63 17.49
CA LYS A 276 4.75 24.32 17.74
C LYS A 276 5.10 23.26 16.69
N GLY A 277 5.99 23.54 15.74
CA GLY A 277 6.28 22.67 14.60
C GLY A 277 6.57 23.50 13.35
N PHE A 278 6.03 23.12 12.20
CA PHE A 278 6.14 23.95 10.99
C PHE A 278 4.89 23.89 10.12
N ASN A 279 4.69 24.93 9.31
CA ASN A 279 3.70 24.96 8.24
C ASN A 279 4.34 24.55 6.92
N ILE A 280 3.52 24.03 6.01
CA ILE A 280 3.94 23.61 4.68
C ILE A 280 2.97 24.19 3.67
N TYR A 281 3.52 24.93 2.72
CA TYR A 281 2.81 25.41 1.55
C TYR A 281 3.26 24.58 0.36
N VAL A 282 2.30 23.92 -0.30
CA VAL A 282 2.55 23.08 -1.47
C VAL A 282 1.94 23.77 -2.68
N LEU A 283 2.78 24.11 -3.65
CA LEU A 283 2.39 24.60 -4.96
C LEU A 283 2.44 23.42 -5.93
N ASP A 284 1.33 23.14 -6.60
CA ASP A 284 1.28 22.18 -7.70
C ASP A 284 1.81 22.80 -9.01
N GLU A 285 1.88 22.00 -10.08
CA GLU A 285 2.39 22.45 -11.39
C GLU A 285 1.59 23.61 -12.00
N ALA A 286 0.33 23.78 -11.61
CA ALA A 286 -0.53 24.88 -12.04
C ALA A 286 -0.53 26.04 -11.02
N ASN A 287 0.46 26.07 -10.12
CA ASN A 287 0.57 27.00 -9.00
C ASN A 287 -0.68 27.05 -8.10
N ARG A 288 -1.43 25.95 -8.01
CA ARG A 288 -2.51 25.83 -7.02
C ARG A 288 -1.89 25.55 -5.67
N ILE A 289 -2.33 26.32 -4.69
CA ILE A 289 -1.76 26.33 -3.35
C ILE A 289 -2.56 25.40 -2.44
N GLU A 290 -1.85 24.57 -1.70
CA GLU A 290 -2.37 23.83 -0.55
C GLU A 290 -1.54 24.11 0.70
N VAL A 291 -2.22 24.42 1.80
CA VAL A 291 -1.59 24.82 3.05
C VAL A 291 -1.83 23.78 4.14
N TYR A 292 -0.77 23.39 4.85
CA TYR A 292 -0.80 22.46 5.96
C TYR A 292 -0.15 23.12 7.18
N HIS A 293 -0.88 23.30 8.27
CA HIS A 293 -0.39 24.01 9.46
C HIS A 293 0.01 23.08 10.60
N GLN A 294 0.94 23.50 11.47
CA GLN A 294 1.25 22.81 12.75
C GLN A 294 1.66 21.34 12.57
N TYR A 295 2.52 21.05 11.60
CA TYR A 295 3.07 19.71 11.42
C TYR A 295 4.09 19.37 12.51
N ASN A 296 3.92 18.20 13.13
CA ASN A 296 4.90 17.60 14.04
C ASN A 296 5.63 16.44 13.33
N GLY A 297 6.92 16.66 13.01
CA GLY A 297 7.83 15.65 12.46
C GLY A 297 9.14 16.27 11.97
N GLU A 298 10.01 15.48 11.32
CA GLU A 298 11.22 16.01 10.67
C GLU A 298 10.98 16.30 9.17
N LYS A 299 11.49 17.45 8.69
CA LYS A 299 11.41 17.88 7.29
C LYS A 299 12.15 16.93 6.36
N ASP A 300 13.33 16.45 6.75
CA ASP A 300 14.17 15.59 5.89
C ASP A 300 13.52 14.24 5.56
N GLU A 301 12.92 13.62 6.56
CA GLU A 301 12.21 12.37 6.37
C GLU A 301 10.95 12.54 5.48
N MET A 302 10.33 13.74 5.49
CA MET A 302 9.23 14.08 4.57
C MET A 302 9.75 14.22 3.14
N ILE A 303 10.85 14.96 2.96
CA ILE A 303 11.53 15.15 1.66
C ILE A 303 11.95 13.80 1.08
N ALA A 304 12.54 12.92 1.88
CA ALA A 304 12.94 11.58 1.46
C ALA A 304 11.75 10.74 0.96
N SER A 305 10.59 10.85 1.64
CA SER A 305 9.37 10.14 1.27
C SER A 305 8.78 10.65 -0.05
N VAL A 306 8.74 11.97 -0.23
CA VAL A 306 8.27 12.60 -1.47
C VAL A 306 9.21 12.32 -2.63
N ASN A 307 10.53 12.42 -2.42
CA ASN A 307 11.51 12.09 -3.46
C ASN A 307 11.44 10.62 -3.87
N SER A 308 11.26 9.69 -2.92
CA SER A 308 11.04 8.27 -3.21
C SER A 308 9.80 8.04 -4.08
N PHE A 309 8.71 8.78 -3.84
CA PHE A 309 7.52 8.74 -4.70
C PHE A 309 7.87 9.16 -6.15
N TYR A 310 8.62 10.25 -6.35
CA TYR A 310 9.00 10.71 -7.69
C TYR A 310 10.04 9.84 -8.40
N THR A 311 11.06 9.34 -7.71
CA THR A 311 12.09 8.48 -8.31
C THR A 311 11.51 7.14 -8.70
N SER A 312 10.62 6.57 -7.87
CA SER A 312 9.92 5.33 -8.23
C SER A 312 9.10 5.46 -9.52
N VAL A 313 8.58 6.66 -9.84
CA VAL A 313 7.78 6.95 -11.05
C VAL A 313 8.66 7.16 -12.29
N ARG A 314 9.93 7.54 -12.12
CA ARG A 314 10.85 7.86 -13.22
C ARG A 314 11.54 6.66 -13.86
N ASP A 315 11.84 5.62 -13.09
CA ASP A 315 12.71 4.53 -13.58
C ASP A 315 12.16 3.74 -14.77
N ASP A 316 10.84 3.76 -15.05
CA ASP A 316 10.23 2.91 -16.08
C ASP A 316 9.55 3.63 -17.27
N ASN A 317 9.54 4.97 -17.32
CA ASN A 317 8.73 5.71 -18.29
C ASN A 317 9.53 6.22 -19.51
N LYS A 318 9.90 5.33 -20.42
CA LYS A 318 10.00 5.69 -21.84
C LYS A 318 8.65 5.40 -22.49
N ILE A 319 7.89 6.45 -22.80
CA ILE A 319 6.60 6.45 -23.53
C ILE A 319 5.35 6.42 -22.60
N ALA A 320 5.16 7.50 -21.84
CA ALA A 320 3.83 7.97 -21.43
C ALA A 320 3.80 9.51 -21.54
N SER A 321 3.53 9.99 -22.75
CA SER A 321 3.57 11.39 -23.17
C SER A 321 2.36 12.20 -22.68
N LYS A 322 2.23 12.40 -21.36
CA LYS A 322 1.41 13.48 -20.79
C LYS A 322 1.74 13.91 -19.34
N LEU A 323 2.57 13.16 -18.60
CA LEU A 323 2.95 13.49 -17.21
C LEU A 323 4.42 13.14 -16.91
N ILE A 324 5.33 13.41 -17.86
CA ILE A 324 6.77 13.28 -17.58
C ILE A 324 7.22 14.57 -16.90
N ASN A 325 7.08 14.65 -15.58
CA ASN A 325 7.75 15.68 -14.81
C ASN A 325 9.24 15.34 -14.73
N PHE A 326 10.02 15.88 -15.66
CA PHE A 326 11.49 15.90 -15.60
C PHE A 326 12.01 16.70 -14.40
N ASN A 327 11.15 17.40 -13.68
CA ASN A 327 11.47 18.18 -12.51
C ASN A 327 11.15 17.42 -11.22
N LEU A 328 12.18 17.20 -10.39
CA LEU A 328 11.95 16.72 -9.03
C LEU A 328 11.30 17.86 -8.25
N PRO A 329 10.50 17.56 -7.22
CA PRO A 329 9.98 18.60 -6.36
C PRO A 329 11.10 19.45 -5.80
N GLN A 330 10.85 20.75 -5.73
CA GLN A 330 11.79 21.70 -5.14
C GLN A 330 11.34 22.02 -3.73
N TYR A 331 12.31 22.13 -2.83
CA TYR A 331 12.08 22.32 -1.41
C TYR A 331 12.70 23.62 -0.97
N TYR A 332 11.94 24.39 -0.22
CA TYR A 332 12.25 25.74 0.16
C TYR A 332 11.92 25.97 1.64
N GLN A 333 12.65 26.87 2.27
CA GLN A 333 12.42 27.33 3.62
C GLN A 333 12.06 28.82 3.58
N ILE A 334 10.98 29.18 4.26
CA ILE A 334 10.58 30.55 4.53
C ILE A 334 11.27 30.98 5.82
N ILE A 335 11.92 32.15 5.78
CA ILE A 335 12.61 32.73 6.93
C ILE A 335 12.00 34.09 7.24
N HIS A 336 11.60 34.25 8.50
CA HIS A 336 11.13 35.50 9.08
C HIS A 336 12.23 36.10 9.96
N PRO A 337 13.08 37.01 9.44
CA PRO A 337 14.09 37.69 10.26
C PRO A 337 13.46 38.64 11.28
N GLU A 338 14.14 38.89 12.40
CA GLU A 338 13.69 39.85 13.44
C GLU A 338 13.59 41.29 12.91
N GLU A 339 14.40 41.65 11.91
CA GLU A 339 14.30 42.91 11.16
C GLU A 339 14.31 42.65 9.64
N GLY A 340 13.27 43.15 8.95
CA GLY A 340 13.17 43.18 7.49
C GLY A 340 12.10 42.26 6.89
N GLU A 341 11.99 42.27 5.56
CA GLU A 341 11.05 41.42 4.82
C GLU A 341 11.46 39.94 4.85
N SER A 342 10.44 39.08 4.87
CA SER A 342 10.57 37.63 4.83
C SER A 342 11.15 37.19 3.48
N TYR A 343 11.93 36.11 3.46
CA TYR A 343 12.56 35.62 2.24
C TYR A 343 12.58 34.09 2.16
N VAL A 344 12.65 33.58 0.94
CA VAL A 344 12.72 32.14 0.66
C VAL A 344 14.15 31.73 0.33
N VAL A 345 14.57 30.58 0.86
CA VAL A 345 15.86 29.95 0.54
C VAL A 345 15.64 28.47 0.17
N PRO A 346 16.46 27.89 -0.72
CA PRO A 346 16.43 26.45 -0.95
C PRO A 346 16.68 25.68 0.34
N TYR A 347 15.83 24.71 0.64
CA TYR A 347 15.99 23.86 1.82
C TYR A 347 17.25 22.99 1.66
N ARG A 348 18.17 23.05 2.63
CA ARG A 348 19.38 22.21 2.71
C ARG A 348 19.55 21.74 4.14
N ASN A 349 19.96 20.47 4.31
CA ASN A 349 20.11 19.81 5.61
C ASN A 349 21.32 20.32 6.43
N ASP A 350 22.14 21.22 5.87
CA ASP A 350 23.32 21.73 6.57
C ASP A 350 22.97 22.96 7.40
N SER A 351 23.24 22.87 8.70
CA SER A 351 23.15 23.93 9.71
C SER A 351 24.11 25.10 9.42
N VAL A 352 23.80 25.90 8.40
CA VAL A 352 24.53 27.12 8.04
C VAL A 352 23.56 28.29 8.05
N LEU A 353 23.93 29.34 8.79
CA LEU A 353 23.23 30.62 8.85
C LEU A 353 22.88 31.11 7.44
N TYR A 354 21.58 31.28 7.20
CA TYR A 354 21.05 31.75 5.92
C TYR A 354 21.50 33.20 5.67
N SER A 355 22.34 33.40 4.67
CA SER A 355 22.60 34.72 4.10
C SER A 355 21.60 35.00 3.00
N ARG A 356 21.04 36.22 2.97
CA ARG A 356 20.11 36.67 1.92
C ARG A 356 20.70 36.39 0.53
N PRO A 357 20.02 35.64 -0.35
CA PRO A 357 20.42 35.60 -1.75
C PRO A 357 20.12 36.96 -2.40
N SER A 358 21.15 37.58 -3.00
CA SER A 358 21.02 38.79 -3.80
C SER A 358 20.06 38.54 -4.96
N LYS A 359 19.00 39.36 -5.11
CA LYS A 359 18.12 39.32 -6.28
C LYS A 359 18.98 39.42 -7.55
N ALA A 360 19.08 38.34 -8.32
CA ALA A 360 19.64 38.38 -9.66
C ALA A 360 18.67 39.17 -10.54
N VAL A 361 19.11 40.35 -10.95
CA VAL A 361 18.42 41.19 -11.93
C VAL A 361 18.44 40.46 -13.27
N HIS A 362 17.30 39.90 -13.68
CA HIS A 362 17.11 39.47 -15.06
C HIS A 362 17.00 40.72 -15.94
N GLY A 363 18.11 41.09 -16.58
CA GLY A 363 18.13 42.05 -17.68
C GLY A 363 17.74 41.35 -18.98
N TYR A 364 16.66 41.86 -19.57
CA TYR A 364 16.15 41.78 -20.96
C TYR A 364 16.38 40.52 -21.80
#